data_AF-A0A958SZM6-F1
#
_entry.id   AF-A0A958SZM6-F1
#
_cell.length_a   1.000
_cell.length_b   1.000
_cell.length_c   1.000
_cell.angle_alpha   90.00
_cell.angle_beta   90.00
_cell.angle_gamma   90.00
#
_symmetry.space_group_name_H-M   'P 1'
#
loop_
_entity.id
_entity.type
_entity.pdbx_description
1 polymer ?
#
loop_
_entity_poly.entity_id
_entity_poly.type
_entity_poly.pdbx_seq_one_letter_code
_entity_poly.pdbx_strand_id
1 'polypeptide(L)' 'MNYIPNILFVIVLGIGIGYFAKNVKKLIRNIKLGHTVDVSDNRSQRWKNMINIALGQSKMVRRPVAGFLHVIV' A
#
# COMPACT_ATOMS: atom_id res chain seq x y z
N MET A 1 -17.81 37.46 1.01
CA MET A 1 -17.30 36.25 1.69
C MET A 1 -17.98 35.03 1.09
N ASN A 2 -17.29 34.31 0.20
CA ASN A 2 -17.84 33.10 -0.43
C ASN A 2 -17.61 31.91 0.50
N TYR A 3 -18.59 31.62 1.35
CA TYR A 3 -18.54 30.49 2.29
C TYR A 3 -18.84 29.13 1.62
N ILE A 4 -19.45 29.13 0.43
CA ILE A 4 -19.81 27.92 -0.32
C ILE A 4 -18.59 27.03 -0.64
N PRO A 5 -17.46 27.55 -1.17
CA PRO A 5 -16.27 26.75 -1.41
C PRO A 5 -15.66 26.14 -0.13
N ASN A 6 -15.68 26.88 0.99
CA ASN A 6 -15.13 26.41 2.26
C ASN A 6 -15.96 25.28 2.87
N ILE A 7 -17.29 25.38 2.80
CA ILE A 7 -18.19 24.34 3.27
C ILE A 7 -18.02 23.08 2.41
N LEU A 8 -17.97 23.23 1.08
CA LEU A 8 -17.74 22.11 0.17
C LEU A 8 -16.39 21.43 0.43
N PHE A 9 -15.33 22.23 0.64
CA PHE A 9 -14.00 21.72 0.95
C PHE A 9 -13.97 20.92 2.24
N VAL A 10 -14.59 21.42 3.32
CA VAL A 10 -14.63 20.71 4.62
C VAL A 10 -15.40 19.39 4.49
N ILE A 11 -16.50 19.36 3.73
CA ILE A 11 -17.26 18.12 3.48
C ILE A 11 -16.40 17.09 2.74
N VAL A 12 -15.77 17.50 1.63
CA VAL A 12 -14.91 16.61 0.83
C VAL A 12 -13.72 16.11 1.64
N LEU A 13 -13.09 16.99 2.42
CA LEU A 13 -11.98 16.65 3.30
C LEU A 13 -12.39 15.65 4.39
N GLY A 14 -13.54 15.89 5.04
CA GLY A 14 -14.08 14.99 6.05
C GLY A 14 -14.38 13.60 5.49
N ILE A 15 -14.98 13.52 4.30
CA ILE A 15 -15.23 12.25 3.60
C ILE A 15 -13.91 11.56 3.25
N GLY A 16 -12.93 12.29 2.71
CA GLY A 16 -11.62 11.74 2.34
C GLY A 16 -10.88 11.15 3.52
N ILE A 17 -10.78 11.90 4.62
CA ILE A 17 -10.13 11.46 5.87
C ILE A 17 -10.89 10.27 6.47
N GLY A 18 -12.22 10.33 6.55
CA GLY A 18 -13.04 9.25 7.10
C GLY A 18 -12.91 7.95 6.29
N TYR A 19 -12.94 8.04 4.96
CA TYR A 19 -12.73 6.90 4.07
C TYR A 19 -11.32 6.31 4.24
N PHE A 20 -10.28 7.16 4.28
CA PHE A 20 -8.91 6.73 4.49
C PHE A 20 -8.75 5.98 5.83
N ALA A 21 -9.23 6.58 6.93
CA ALA A 21 -9.16 5.97 8.26
C ALA A 21 -9.87 4.62 8.33
N LYS A 22 -11.04 4.48 7.70
CA LYS A 22 -11.77 3.20 7.60
C LYS A 22 -10.95 2.13 6.87
N ASN A 23 -10.28 2.49 5.78
CA ASN A 23 -9.43 1.57 5.03
C ASN A 23 -8.18 1.16 5.84
N VAL A 24 -7.54 2.09 6.53
CA VAL A 24 -6.42 1.79 7.45
C VAL A 24 -6.85 0.81 8.53
N LYS A 25 -8.01 1.03 9.16
CA LYS A 25 -8.56 0.12 10.18
C LYS A 25 -8.83 -1.28 9.61
N LYS A 26 -9.36 -1.36 8.38
CA LYS A 26 -9.58 -2.63 7.67
C LYS A 26 -8.26 -3.37 7.41
N LEU A 27 -7.23 -2.65 6.94
CA LEU A 27 -5.89 -3.20 6.72
C LEU A 27 -5.30 -3.77 8.01
N ILE A 28 -5.33 -2.99 9.10
CA ILE A 28 -4.82 -3.42 10.42
C ILE A 28 -5.56 -4.67 10.89
N ARG A 29 -6.89 -4.71 10.75
CA ARG A 29 -7.68 -5.88 11.11
C ARG A 29 -7.23 -7.12 10.33
N ASN A 30 -7.03 -7.00 9.02
CA ASN A 30 -6.59 -8.12 8.18
C ASN A 30 -5.18 -8.60 8.53
N ILE A 31 -4.26 -7.68 8.86
CA ILE A 31 -2.91 -8.03 9.33
C ILE A 31 -3.00 -8.82 10.64
N LYS A 32 -3.84 -8.38 11.59
CA LYS A 32 -4.04 -9.05 12.88
C LYS A 32 -4.75 -10.39 12.79
N LEU A 33 -5.50 -10.64 11.71
CA LEU A 33 -6.12 -11.94 11.41
C LEU A 33 -5.12 -12.94 10.81
N GLY A 34 -3.90 -12.51 10.47
CA GLY A 34 -2.86 -13.40 9.98
C GLY A 34 -2.45 -14.43 11.05
N HIS A 35 -2.42 -15.70 10.68
CA HIS A 35 -1.92 -16.78 11.53
C HIS A 35 -0.39 -16.85 11.48
N THR A 36 0.22 -17.26 12.59
CA THR A 36 1.65 -17.55 12.64
C THR A 36 1.94 -18.78 11.78
N VAL A 37 2.56 -18.55 10.63
CA VAL A 37 3.07 -19.62 9.76
C VAL A 37 4.54 -19.81 10.10
N ASP A 38 4.94 -21.05 10.39
CA ASP A 38 6.35 -21.37 10.50
C ASP A 38 6.98 -21.38 9.09
N VAL A 39 7.92 -20.46 8.88
CA VAL A 39 8.67 -20.28 7.64
C VAL A 39 10.18 -20.49 7.89
N SER A 40 10.53 -21.25 8.93
CA SER A 40 11.91 -21.57 9.27
C SER A 40 12.66 -22.36 8.17
N ASP A 41 11.93 -22.95 7.23
CA ASP A 41 12.50 -23.79 6.19
C ASP A 41 13.18 -22.99 5.05
N ASN A 42 14.34 -23.48 4.62
CA ASN A 42 15.16 -23.01 3.50
C ASN A 42 15.54 -21.50 3.46
N ARG A 43 16.25 -21.04 4.51
CA ARG A 43 16.71 -19.63 4.68
C ARG A 43 17.46 -19.05 3.47
N SER A 44 18.31 -19.83 2.79
CA SER A 44 19.13 -19.37 1.66
C SER A 44 18.27 -18.92 0.47
N GLN A 45 17.25 -19.72 0.13
CA GLN A 45 16.33 -19.40 -0.96
C GLN A 45 15.49 -18.15 -0.66
N ARG A 46 15.12 -17.92 0.61
CA ARG A 46 14.38 -16.72 1.05
C ARG A 46 15.22 -15.45 0.91
N TRP A 47 16.48 -15.48 1.31
CA TRP A 47 17.39 -14.34 1.14
C TRP A 47 17.59 -14.00 -0.33
N LYS A 48 17.79 -15.00 -1.19
CA LYS A 48 17.90 -14.80 -2.64
C LYS A 48 16.63 -14.17 -3.22
N ASN A 49 15.45 -14.62 -2.80
CA ASN A 49 14.18 -14.06 -3.25
C ASN A 49 13.95 -12.63 -2.71
N MET A 50 14.31 -12.37 -1.45
CA MET A 50 14.26 -11.03 -0.85
C MET A 50 15.17 -10.06 -1.58
N ILE A 51 16.43 -10.44 -1.87
CA ILE A 51 17.38 -9.62 -2.62
C ILE A 51 16.83 -9.31 -4.03
N ASN A 52 16.27 -10.31 -4.72
CA ASN A 52 15.65 -10.12 -6.05
C ASN A 52 14.43 -9.18 -6.03
N ILE A 53 13.67 -9.16 -4.92
CA ILE A 53 12.53 -8.27 -4.73
C ILE A 53 13.00 -6.86 -4.31
N ALA A 54 13.99 -6.77 -3.40
CA ALA A 54 14.49 -5.54 -2.82
C ALA A 54 15.33 -4.71 -3.81
N LEU A 55 16.15 -5.37 -4.64
CA LEU A 55 16.89 -4.73 -5.73
C LEU A 55 16.00 -4.41 -6.96
N GLY A 56 14.69 -4.64 -6.86
CA GLY A 56 13.70 -3.95 -7.69
C GLY A 56 13.21 -4.69 -8.93
N GLN A 57 13.79 -5.83 -9.31
CA GLN A 57 13.54 -6.31 -10.67
C GLN A 57 12.31 -7.22 -10.82
N SER A 58 11.93 -8.01 -9.82
CA SER A 58 10.92 -9.06 -10.09
C SER A 58 9.48 -8.54 -10.21
N LYS A 59 9.13 -7.46 -9.48
CA LYS A 59 7.74 -6.96 -9.42
C LYS A 59 7.45 -5.82 -10.39
N MET A 60 8.41 -4.93 -10.65
CA MET A 60 8.23 -3.80 -11.58
C MET A 60 8.27 -4.25 -13.04
N VAL A 61 9.10 -5.23 -13.40
CA VAL A 61 9.18 -5.75 -14.79
C VAL A 61 7.91 -6.50 -15.21
N ARG A 62 7.26 -7.22 -14.27
CA ARG A 62 6.01 -7.94 -14.55
C ARG A 62 4.77 -7.04 -14.65
N ARG A 63 4.84 -5.78 -14.20
CA ARG A 63 3.72 -4.84 -14.19
C ARG A 63 4.13 -3.54 -14.90
N PRO A 64 4.15 -3.53 -16.24
CA PRO A 64 4.73 -2.44 -17.02
C PRO A 64 4.08 -1.07 -16.74
N VAL A 65 2.76 -1.05 -16.53
CA VAL A 65 2.03 0.19 -16.19
C VAL A 65 2.47 0.77 -14.84
N ALA A 66 2.66 -0.08 -13.83
CA ALA A 66 3.09 0.37 -12.50
C ALA A 66 4.56 0.81 -12.50
N GLY A 67 5.43 0.13 -13.26
CA GLY A 67 6.82 0.52 -13.43
C GLY A 67 6.98 1.86 -14.14
N PHE A 68 6.21 2.10 -15.20
CA PHE A 68 6.21 3.36 -15.93
C PHE A 68 5.76 4.54 -15.06
N LEU A 69 4.63 4.38 -14.35
CA LEU A 69 4.13 5.41 -13.44
C LEU A 69 5.11 5.74 -12.29
N HIS A 70 5.91 4.77 -11.84
CA HIS A 70 6.89 4.96 -10.77
C HIS A 70 8.19 5.69 -11.21
N VAL A 71 8.50 5.68 -12.50
CA VAL A 71 9.68 6.37 -13.05
C VAL A 71 9.36 7.83 -13.40
N ILE A 72 8.11 8.12 -13.74
CA ILE A 72 7.68 9.45 -14.21
C ILE A 72 7.24 10.37 -13.08
N VAL A 73 6.71 9.81 -11.99
CA VAL A 73 6.22 10.54 -10.80
C VAL A 73 7.22 10.40 -9.67
#